data_AF-A0A4R0X746-F1
#
_entry.id   AF-A0A4R0X746-F1
#
_cell.length_a   1.000
_cell.length_b   1.000
_cell.length_c   1.000
_cell.angle_alpha   90.00
_cell.angle_beta   90.00
_cell.angle_gamma   90.00
#
_symmetry.space_group_name_H-M   'P 1'
#
loop_
_entity.id
_entity.type
_entity.pdbx_description
1 polymer ?
#
loop_
_entity_poly.entity_id
_entity_poly.type
_entity_poly.pdbx_seq_one_letter_code
_entity_poly.pdbx_strand_id
1 'polypeptide(L)' 'EMLTFSENGPHNIVVADAAGHTADISTYDVVQSNGVIMVVDKVLMPK' A
#
# COMPACT_ATOMS: atom_id res chain seq x y z
N GLU A 1 0.12 -9.19 11.40
CA GLU A 1 0.68 -10.00 10.29
C GLU A 1 1.68 -9.17 9.50
N MET A 2 2.61 -9.80 8.78
CA MET A 2 3.65 -9.12 8.02
C MET A 2 3.10 -8.68 6.66
N LEU A 3 3.37 -7.43 6.28
CA LEU A 3 3.13 -6.91 4.95
C LEU A 3 4.45 -6.89 4.18
N THR A 4 4.43 -7.32 2.93
CA THR A 4 5.58 -7.31 2.03
C THR A 4 5.37 -6.29 0.94
N PHE A 5 6.38 -5.45 0.70
CA PHE A 5 6.38 -4.43 -0.33
C PHE A 5 7.39 -4.84 -1.41
N SER A 6 6.98 -4.81 -2.68
CA SER A 6 7.86 -5.09 -3.81
C SER A 6 7.59 -4.15 -4.98
N GLU A 7 8.65 -3.79 -5.70
CA GLU A 7 8.53 -3.01 -6.93
C GLU A 7 8.15 -3.94 -8.10
N ASN A 8 7.14 -3.55 -8.89
CA ASN A 8 6.71 -4.29 -10.09
C ASN A 8 6.73 -3.41 -11.34
N GLY A 9 7.69 -2.50 -11.41
CA GLY A 9 7.88 -1.59 -12.53
C GLY A 9 8.69 -0.36 -12.10
N PRO A 10 9.01 0.54 -13.05
CA PRO A 10 9.81 1.74 -12.77
C PRO A 10 9.22 2.63 -11.66
N HIS A 11 7.91 2.51 -11.45
CA HIS A 11 7.04 3.46 -10.77
C HIS A 11 5.81 2.73 -10.18
N ASN A 12 5.94 1.46 -9.82
CA ASN A 12 4.84 0.70 -9.23
C ASN A 12 5.32 -0.09 -8.02
N ILE A 13 4.62 0.06 -6.90
CA ILE A 13 4.85 -0.72 -5.68
C ILE A 13 3.60 -1.54 -5.44
N VAL A 14 3.80 -2.84 -5.23
CA VAL A 14 2.78 -3.81 -4.87
C VAL A 14 2.94 -4.12 -3.38
N VAL A 15 1.82 -4.15 -2.67
CA VAL A 15 1.75 -4.62 -1.29
C VAL A 15 1.09 -5.98 -1.29
N ALA A 16 1.71 -6.94 -0.62
CA ALA A 16 1.17 -8.28 -0.40
C ALA A 16 0.97 -8.53 1.11
N ASP A 17 -0.14 -9.18 1.48
CA ASP A 17 -0.36 -9.69 2.83
C ASP A 17 0.06 -11.17 2.96
N ALA A 18 0.03 -11.68 4.19
CA ALA A 18 0.38 -13.08 4.49
C ALA A 18 -0.66 -14.09 3.96
N ALA A 19 -1.85 -13.64 3.56
CA ALA A 19 -2.90 -14.45 2.97
C ALA A 19 -2.81 -14.51 1.42
N GLY A 20 -1.90 -13.74 0.81
CA GLY A 20 -1.66 -13.70 -0.62
C GLY A 20 -2.48 -12.66 -1.38
N HIS A 21 -3.19 -11.76 -0.71
CA HIS A 21 -3.84 -10.64 -1.37
C HIS A 21 -2.82 -9.58 -1.77
N THR A 22 -3.00 -8.98 -2.94
CA THR A 22 -2.14 -7.93 -3.46
C THR A 22 -2.91 -6.64 -3.76
N ALA A 23 -2.25 -5.50 -3.59
CA ALA A 23 -2.77 -4.19 -3.97
C ALA A 23 -1.66 -3.32 -4.56
N ASP A 24 -1.99 -2.56 -5.60
CA ASP A 24 -1.09 -1.58 -6.22
C ASP A 24 -1.20 -0.21 -5.52
N ILE A 25 -0.07 0.47 -5.32
CA ILE A 25 -0.03 1.83 -4.79
C ILE A 25 -0.19 2.83 -5.94
N SER A 26 -1.40 3.37 -6.14
CA SER A 26 -1.74 4.28 -7.24
C SER A 26 -1.30 5.74 -7.05
N THR A 27 -0.91 6.13 -5.83
CA THR A 27 -0.44 7.48 -5.52
C THR A 27 0.69 7.38 -4.52
N TYR A 28 1.90 7.68 -4.98
CA TYR A 28 3.07 7.88 -4.14
C TYR A 28 3.57 9.30 -4.40
N ASP A 29 4.12 9.94 -3.36
CA ASP A 29 4.75 11.26 -3.40
C ASP A 29 3.82 12.49 -3.21
N VAL A 30 3.14 12.57 -2.05
CA VAL A 30 2.69 13.88 -1.50
C VAL A 30 3.79 14.39 -0.58
N VAL A 31 4.66 15.25 -1.11
CA VAL A 31 5.71 15.92 -0.35
C VAL A 31 5.07 16.96 0.58
N GLN A 32 4.66 16.55 1.77
CA GLN A 32 4.38 17.44 2.89
C GLN A 32 5.41 17.18 3.99
N SER A 33 6.05 18.26 4.44
CA SER A 33 7.25 18.28 5.29
C SER A 33 7.08 17.71 6.72
N ASN A 34 6.03 16.94 7.00
CA ASN A 34 5.79 16.29 8.29
C ASN A 34 4.98 14.98 8.21
N GLY A 35 4.93 14.29 7.08
CA GLY A 35 4.40 12.92 7.02
C GLY A 35 3.66 12.57 5.74
N VAL A 36 3.50 11.26 5.52
CA VAL A 36 2.78 10.66 4.38
C VAL A 36 1.34 10.38 4.81
N ILE A 37 0.36 10.79 4.01
CA ILE A 37 -1.05 10.44 4.20
C ILE A 37 -1.37 9.22 3.32
N MET A 38 -1.80 8.12 3.94
CA MET A 38 -2.38 6.98 3.24
C MET A 38 -3.90 7.02 3.39
N VAL A 39 -4.63 7.11 2.28
CA VAL A 39 -6.10 7.05 2.26
C VAL A 39 -6.51 5.64 1.85
N VAL A 40 -7.21 4.94 2.73
CA VAL A 40 -7.80 3.62 2.46
C VAL A 40 -9.31 3.81 2.35
N ASP A 41 -9.84 3.78 1.13
CA ASP A 41 -11.28 3.94 0.84
C ASP A 41 -12.06 2.62 0.96
N LYS A 42 -11.67 1.73 1.88
CA LYS A 42 -12.31 0.43 2.01
C LYS A 42 -12.39 -0.04 3.46
N VAL A 43 -13.59 -0.44 3.84
CA VAL A 43 -13.87 -1.01 5.17
C VAL A 43 -13.37 -2.46 5.20
N LEU A 44 -12.36 -2.72 6.03
CA LEU A 44 -11.91 -4.07 6.37
C LEU A 44 -12.68 -4.55 7.61
N MET A 45 -13.48 -5.60 7.46
CA MET A 45 -14.17 -6.22 8.59
C MET A 45 -13.37 -7.38 9.15
N PRO A 46 -13.08 -7.43 10.47
CA PRO A 46 -12.45 -8.57 11.10
C PRO A 46 -13.45 -9.72 11.28
N LYS A 47 -13.01 -10.95 10.98
CA LYS A 47 -13.54 -12.18 11.57
C LYS A 47 -12.44 -12.82 12.39
#